data_AF-A0A923I8Q0-F1
#
_entry.id   AF-A0A923I8Q0-F1
#
_cell.length_a   1.000
_cell.length_b   1.000
_cell.length_c   1.000
_cell.angle_alpha   90.00
_cell.angle_beta   90.00
_cell.angle_gamma   90.00
#
_symmetry.space_group_name_H-M   'P 1'
#
loop_
_entity.id
_entity.type
_entity.pdbx_description
1 polymer ?
#
loop_
_entity_poly.entity_id
_entity_poly.type
_entity_poly.pdbx_seq_one_letter_code
_entity_poly.pdbx_strand_id
1 'polypeptide(L)'
;MANAKVTSKGQVTVPVEVRRALGVETGDGLVFEVRGDYAVVRRVRDIREVAAELRERYAKPIPLHASEEEAVAAMFREEYEPGGDALYVVRAGSRARRVGA
;
A
#
# COMPACT_ATOMS: atom_id res chain seq x y z
N MET A 1 -15.06 22.43 9.45
CA MET A 1 -13.62 22.42 9.10
C MET A 1 -12.83 22.56 10.39
N ALA A 2 -11.94 21.61 10.66
CA ALA A 2 -11.05 21.72 11.81
C ALA A 2 -9.93 22.73 11.51
N ASN A 3 -9.64 23.63 12.45
CA ASN A 3 -8.58 24.64 12.32
C ASN A 3 -7.59 24.55 13.49
N ALA A 4 -6.37 25.03 13.28
CA ALA A 4 -5.33 25.11 14.28
C ALA A 4 -4.50 26.38 14.06
N LYS A 5 -3.90 26.90 15.13
CA LYS A 5 -2.95 28.02 15.06
C LYS A 5 -1.54 27.49 15.18
N VAL A 6 -0.63 28.12 14.46
CA VAL A 6 0.81 27.91 14.64
C VAL A 6 1.24 28.70 15.88
N THR A 7 1.90 28.06 16.83
CA THR A 7 2.43 28.71 18.03
C THR A 7 3.68 29.53 17.69
N SER A 8 4.15 30.37 18.62
CA SER A 8 5.39 31.13 18.45
C SER A 8 6.63 30.25 18.21
N LYS A 9 6.57 28.97 18.63
CA LYS A 9 7.64 27.98 18.40
C LYS A 9 7.46 27.18 17.10
N GLY A 10 6.49 27.54 16.26
CA GLY A 10 6.23 26.85 15.00
C GLY A 10 5.46 25.54 15.14
N GLN A 11 4.91 25.21 16.32
CA GLN A 11 4.13 23.98 16.51
C GLN A 11 2.70 24.20 16.02
N VAL A 12 2.09 23.16 15.43
CA VAL A 12 0.67 23.11 15.11
C VAL A 12 0.02 21.92 15.81
N THR A 13 -1.12 22.16 16.45
CA THR A 13 -1.91 21.07 17.04
C THR A 13 -2.71 20.38 15.96
N VAL A 14 -2.69 19.03 15.93
CA VAL A 14 -3.59 18.26 15.06
C VAL A 14 -4.93 18.07 15.79
N PRO A 15 -6.05 18.63 15.30
CA PRO A 15 -7.36 18.51 15.95
C PRO A 15 -7.82 17.05 16.06
N VAL A 16 -8.63 16.73 17.06
CA VAL A 16 -9.03 15.33 17.37
C VAL A 16 -9.68 14.62 16.18
N GLU A 17 -10.51 15.34 15.42
CA GLU A 17 -11.18 14.86 14.22
C GLU A 17 -10.18 14.41 13.15
N VAL A 18 -9.14 15.23 12.95
CA VAL A 18 -8.05 14.98 12.00
C VAL A 18 -7.18 13.82 12.49
N ARG A 19 -6.88 13.74 13.79
CA ARG A 19 -6.11 12.62 14.36
C ARG A 19 -6.80 11.29 14.13
N ARG A 20 -8.12 11.23 14.38
CA ARG A 20 -8.94 10.04 14.13
C ARG A 20 -8.95 9.65 12.66
N ALA A 21 -9.10 10.62 11.76
CA ALA A 21 -9.08 10.37 10.32
C ALA A 21 -7.72 9.87 9.81
N LEU A 22 -6.62 10.35 10.39
CA LEU A 22 -5.25 9.91 10.06
C LEU A 22 -4.82 8.64 10.80
N GLY A 23 -5.61 8.16 11.77
CA GLY A 23 -5.25 7.04 12.64
C GLY A 23 -4.00 7.30 13.48
N VAL A 24 -3.78 8.54 13.94
CA VAL A 24 -2.56 8.93 14.66
C VAL A 24 -2.81 9.05 16.17
N GLU A 25 -1.88 8.53 16.95
CA GLU A 25 -1.87 8.57 18.40
C GLU A 25 -0.66 9.37 18.93
N THR A 26 -0.60 9.55 20.26
CA THR A 26 0.52 10.21 20.91
C THR A 26 1.80 9.41 20.67
N GLY A 27 2.82 10.07 20.12
CA GLY A 27 4.11 9.44 19.82
C GLY A 27 4.28 9.04 18.35
N ASP A 28 3.20 9.03 17.57
CA ASP A 28 3.28 8.76 16.14
C ASP A 28 4.02 9.86 15.37
N GLY A 29 4.83 9.44 14.41
CA GLY A 29 5.46 10.35 13.46
C GLY A 29 4.46 10.78 12.37
N LEU A 30 4.59 12.03 11.93
CA LEU A 30 3.91 12.55 10.74
C LEU A 30 4.95 12.94 9.68
N VAL A 31 4.67 12.63 8.43
CA VAL A 31 5.41 13.17 7.27
C VAL A 31 4.57 14.25 6.62
N PHE A 32 5.21 15.37 6.34
CA PHE A 32 4.64 16.50 5.61
C PHE A 32 5.31 16.58 4.24
N GLU A 33 4.51 16.52 3.18
CA GLU A 33 4.97 16.67 1.80
C GLU A 33 4.29 17.89 1.19
N VAL A 34 5.08 18.89 0.77
CA VAL A 34 4.53 20.08 0.09
C VAL A 34 4.29 19.75 -1.38
N ARG A 35 3.09 20.04 -1.87
CA ARG A 35 2.67 19.86 -3.26
C ARG A 35 2.02 21.15 -3.74
N GLY A 36 2.80 22.01 -4.40
CA GLY A 36 2.32 23.32 -4.84
C GLY A 36 1.92 24.19 -3.65
N ASP A 37 0.64 24.51 -3.56
CA ASP A 37 0.03 25.37 -2.56
C ASP A 37 -0.57 24.63 -1.34
N TYR A 38 -0.51 23.29 -1.32
CA TYR A 38 -0.99 22.48 -0.20
C TYR A 38 0.08 21.53 0.35
N ALA A 39 -0.12 21.10 1.59
CA ALA A 39 0.70 20.06 2.22
C ALA A 39 -0.13 18.77 2.39
N VAL A 40 0.45 17.64 2.02
CA VAL A 40 -0.07 16.31 2.32
C VAL A 40 0.56 15.83 3.61
N VAL A 41 -0.28 15.37 4.55
CA VAL A 41 0.16 14.86 5.85
C VAL A 41 -0.23 13.39 5.96
N ARG A 42 0.72 12.55 6.37
CA ARG A 42 0.50 11.12 6.58
C ARG A 42 1.20 10.61 7.82
N ARG A 43 0.63 9.59 8.46
CA ARG A 43 1.28 8.84 9.53
C ARG A 43 2.52 8.12 8.99
N VAL A 44 3.60 8.13 9.77
CA VAL A 44 4.74 7.23 9.57
C VAL A 44 4.33 5.85 10.03
N ARG A 45 4.35 4.87 9.13
CA ARG A 45 4.04 3.48 9.48
C ARG A 45 5.27 2.79 10.07
N ASP A 46 5.07 1.97 11.08
CA ASP A 46 6.13 1.14 11.65
C ASP A 46 6.51 0.00 10.70
N ILE A 47 7.79 -0.37 10.64
CA ILE A 47 8.25 -1.45 9.76
C ILE A 47 7.58 -2.78 10.08
N ARG A 48 7.22 -3.04 11.34
CA ARG A 48 6.49 -4.24 11.78
C ARG A 48 5.05 -4.23 11.29
N GLU A 49 4.39 -3.07 11.31
CA GLU A 49 3.04 -2.90 10.75
C GLU A 49 3.05 -3.24 9.26
N VAL A 50 4.00 -2.66 8.52
CA VAL A 50 4.17 -2.95 7.08
C VAL A 50 4.50 -4.43 6.86
N ALA A 51 5.40 -5.02 7.65
CA ALA A 51 5.77 -6.42 7.52
C ALA A 51 4.59 -7.37 7.81
N ALA A 52 3.75 -7.05 8.79
CA ALA A 52 2.56 -7.83 9.11
C ALA A 52 1.54 -7.76 7.95
N GLU A 53 1.26 -6.56 7.44
CA GLU A 53 0.38 -6.36 6.28
C GLU A 53 0.87 -7.16 5.06
N LEU A 54 2.17 -7.12 4.79
CA LEU A 54 2.78 -7.87 3.69
C LEU A 54 2.68 -9.38 3.91
N ARG A 55 2.94 -9.88 5.13
CA ARG A 55 2.80 -11.30 5.44
C ARG A 55 1.38 -11.79 5.26
N GLU A 56 0.38 -11.02 5.67
CA GLU A 56 -1.03 -11.38 5.47
C GLU A 56 -1.38 -11.38 3.97
N ARG A 57 -1.03 -10.31 3.25
CA ARG A 57 -1.30 -10.17 1.82
C ARG A 57 -0.64 -11.26 0.98
N TYR A 58 0.57 -11.65 1.36
CA TYR A 58 1.40 -12.63 0.66
C TYR A 58 1.61 -13.92 1.46
N ALA A 59 0.64 -14.29 2.31
CA ALA A 59 0.67 -15.51 3.13
C ALA A 59 0.66 -16.81 2.29
N LYS A 60 0.37 -16.70 0.98
CA LYS A 60 0.39 -17.86 0.09
C LYS A 60 1.84 -18.30 -0.11
N PRO A 61 2.18 -19.57 0.14
CA PRO A 61 3.53 -20.07 -0.09
C PRO A 61 3.85 -19.93 -1.59
N ILE A 62 4.84 -19.09 -1.89
CA ILE A 62 5.51 -19.09 -3.19
C ILE A 62 6.63 -20.12 -3.06
N PRO A 63 6.65 -21.19 -3.87
CA PRO A 63 7.71 -22.19 -3.76
C PRO A 63 9.06 -21.53 -4.05
N LEU A 64 10.03 -21.71 -3.15
CA LEU A 64 11.35 -21.05 -3.22
C LEU A 64 12.16 -21.49 -4.45
N HIS A 65 11.77 -22.61 -5.06
CA HIS A 65 12.36 -23.20 -6.26
C HIS A 65 11.31 -23.52 -7.32
N ALA A 66 10.22 -22.74 -7.38
CA ALA A 66 9.25 -22.89 -8.44
C ALA A 66 9.90 -22.64 -9.80
N SER A 67 9.61 -23.50 -10.78
CA SER A 67 9.73 -23.08 -12.17
C SER A 67 8.84 -21.85 -12.42
N GLU A 68 9.12 -21.06 -13.44
CA GLU A 68 8.29 -19.91 -13.81
C GLU A 68 6.81 -20.32 -13.95
N GLU A 69 6.57 -21.49 -14.55
CA GLU A 69 5.25 -22.09 -14.73
C GLU A 69 4.57 -22.42 -13.39
N GLU A 70 5.30 -23.01 -12.44
CA GLU A 70 4.79 -23.33 -11.10
C GLU A 70 4.47 -22.08 -10.27
N ALA A 71 5.28 -21.02 -10.40
CA ALA A 71 5.07 -19.76 -9.68
C ALA A 71 3.83 -19.02 -10.19
N VAL A 72 3.65 -18.98 -11.51
CA VAL A 72 2.48 -18.42 -12.18
C VAL A 72 1.23 -19.22 -11.81
N ALA A 73 1.25 -20.54 -11.90
CA ALA A 73 0.11 -21.39 -11.52
C ALA A 73 -0.28 -21.21 -10.04
N ALA A 74 0.68 -21.09 -9.12
CA ALA A 74 0.42 -20.88 -7.70
C ALA A 74 -0.25 -19.52 -7.39
N MET A 75 0.08 -18.49 -8.20
CA MET A 75 -0.44 -17.13 -8.11
C MET A 75 -1.81 -16.96 -8.77
N PHE A 76 -2.06 -17.65 -9.89
CA PHE A 76 -3.25 -17.50 -10.75
C PHE A 76 -4.19 -18.73 -10.75
N ARG A 77 -4.26 -19.44 -9.63
CA ARG A 77 -4.94 -20.75 -9.45
C ARG A 77 -6.41 -20.87 -9.90
N GLU A 78 -7.08 -19.77 -10.23
CA GLU A 78 -8.49 -19.77 -10.70
C GLU A 78 -8.66 -19.32 -12.16
N GLU A 79 -7.64 -18.76 -12.84
CA GLU A 79 -7.77 -18.19 -14.21
C GLU A 79 -6.67 -18.64 -15.19
N TYR A 80 -5.75 -19.52 -14.79
CA TYR A 80 -4.67 -19.98 -15.66
C TYR A 80 -5.06 -21.27 -16.41
N GLU A 81 -5.31 -21.16 -17.72
CA GLU A 81 -5.39 -22.32 -18.63
C GLU A 81 -4.03 -22.55 -19.31
N PRO A 82 -3.31 -23.65 -19.00
CA PRO A 82 -2.07 -23.99 -19.68
C PRO A 82 -2.31 -24.25 -21.16
N GLY A 83 -1.53 -23.59 -22.04
CA GLY A 83 -1.59 -23.79 -23.50
C GLY A 83 -2.44 -22.79 -24.29
N GLY A 84 -2.97 -21.74 -23.66
CA GLY A 84 -3.60 -20.64 -24.38
C GLY A 84 -2.57 -19.60 -24.86
N ASP A 85 -2.62 -19.20 -26.14
CA ASP A 85 -1.77 -18.17 -26.77
C ASP A 85 -1.99 -16.73 -26.23
N ALA A 86 -2.57 -16.57 -25.05
CA ALA A 86 -2.91 -15.28 -24.48
C ALA A 86 -1.80 -14.75 -23.56
N LEU A 87 -1.24 -13.59 -23.92
CA LEU A 87 -0.34 -12.84 -23.04
C LEU A 87 -1.17 -12.04 -22.02
N TYR A 88 -0.81 -12.18 -20.74
CA TYR A 88 -1.38 -11.39 -19.66
C TYR A 88 -0.32 -10.46 -19.09
N VAL A 89 -0.59 -9.16 -19.08
CA VAL A 89 0.28 -8.17 -18.43
C VAL A 89 -0.34 -7.81 -17.07
N VAL A 90 0.37 -8.16 -15.99
CA VAL A 90 -0.03 -7.79 -14.62
C VAL A 90 0.92 -6.72 -14.11
N ARG A 91 0.40 -5.49 -13.98
CA ARG A 91 1.10 -4.42 -13.26
C ARG A 91 0.77 -4.55 -11.78
N ALA A 92 1.78 -4.48 -10.91
CA ALA A 92 1.62 -4.56 -9.46
C ALA A 92 0.46 -3.66 -8.98
N GLY A 93 -0.53 -4.26 -8.32
CA GLY A 93 -1.75 -3.59 -7.83
C GLY A 93 -2.95 -3.57 -8.78
N SER A 94 -2.87 -4.21 -9.96
CA SER A 94 -3.96 -4.26 -10.94
C SER A 94 -4.43 -5.69 -11.19
N ARG A 95 -5.73 -5.90 -11.46
CA ARG A 95 -6.22 -7.18 -12.01
C ARG A 95 -5.59 -7.43 -13.38
N ALA A 96 -5.21 -8.68 -13.64
CA ALA A 96 -4.77 -9.11 -14.95
C ALA A 96 -5.83 -8.74 -16.00
N ARG A 97 -5.41 -8.19 -17.13
CA ARG A 97 -6.26 -8.04 -18.31
C ARG A 97 -5.65 -8.85 -19.43
N ARG A 98 -6.49 -9.63 -20.12
CA ARG A 98 -6.12 -10.31 -21.36
C ARG A 98 -5.69 -9.24 -22.37
N VAL A 99 -4.46 -9.32 -22.86
CA VAL A 99 -3.99 -8.45 -23.93
C VAL A 99 -3.92 -9.34 -25.17
N GLY A 100 -4.81 -9.08 -26.11
CA GLY A 100 -4.86 -9.83 -27.37
C GLY A 100 -3.64 -9.54 -28.26
N ALA A 101 -3.34 -10.48 -29.16
CA ALA A 101 -2.55 -10.23 -30.36
C ALA A 101 -3.36 -9.45 -31.40
#